data_AF-A0A382YUE4-F1
#
_entry.id   AF-A0A382YUE4-F1
#
_cell.length_a   1.000
_cell.length_b   1.000
_cell.length_c   1.000
_cell.angle_alpha   90.00
_cell.angle_beta   90.00
_cell.angle_gamma   90.00
#
_symmetry.space_group_name_H-M   'P 1'
#
loop_
_entity.id
_entity.type
_entity.pdbx_description
1 polymer ?
#
loop_
_entity_poly.entity_id
_entity_poly.type
_entity_poly.pdbx_seq_one_letter_code
_entity_poly.pdbx_strand_id
1 'polypeptide(L)'
;MTPKKKLSIAFLKTHKPDYTPEDFTKFCKQTWRNIREENPSMRLTKGGYQFLKRTLKLKDYMVKLKRECKLKPEILLGLDKFITCPYYITNKEIYVFEEKLATELVLRAGDLDILIVSRK
;
A
#
# COMPACT_ATOMS: atom_id res chain seq x y z
N MET A 1 -4.72 17.83 8.36
CA MET A 1 -3.74 17.17 7.46
C MET A 1 -4.04 15.68 7.40
N THR A 2 -4.32 15.14 6.20
CA THR A 2 -4.70 13.74 6.00
C THR A 2 -3.54 12.77 6.30
N PRO A 3 -3.79 11.53 6.75
CA PRO A 3 -2.73 10.55 7.05
C PRO A 3 -1.79 10.31 5.86
N LYS A 4 -2.32 10.24 4.64
CA LYS A 4 -1.55 10.07 3.40
C LYS A 4 -0.54 11.21 3.19
N LYS A 5 -0.96 12.45 3.42
CA LYS A 5 -0.09 13.62 3.29
C LYS A 5 1.03 13.60 4.35
N LYS A 6 0.71 13.25 5.60
CA LYS A 6 1.72 13.09 6.66
C LYS A 6 2.79 12.07 6.28
N LEU A 7 2.38 10.90 5.83
CA LEU A 7 3.28 9.82 5.40
C LEU A 7 4.11 10.23 4.18
N SER A 8 3.49 10.86 3.18
CA SER A 8 4.19 11.31 1.98
C SER A 8 5.31 12.29 2.31
N ILE A 9 5.06 13.23 3.23
CA ILE A 9 6.08 14.18 3.71
C ILE A 9 7.18 13.43 4.46
N ALA A 10 6.83 12.51 5.38
CA ALA A 10 7.82 11.74 6.13
C ALA A 10 8.74 10.94 5.20
N PHE A 11 8.16 10.19 4.25
CA PHE A 11 8.89 9.38 3.27
C PHE A 11 9.81 10.22 2.39
N LEU A 12 9.31 11.37 1.90
CA LEU A 12 10.08 12.25 1.04
C LEU A 12 11.24 12.89 1.81
N LYS A 13 11.01 13.38 3.03
CA LYS A 13 12.06 13.98 3.87
C LYS A 13 13.20 13.01 4.18
N THR A 14 12.90 11.72 4.39
CA THR A 14 13.94 10.70 4.63
C THR A 14 14.85 10.51 3.43
N HIS A 15 14.34 10.70 2.20
CA HIS A 15 15.12 10.49 0.97
C HIS A 15 15.70 11.78 0.38
N LYS A 16 14.99 12.91 0.55
CA LYS A 16 15.35 14.24 0.07
C LYS A 16 14.85 15.29 1.09
N PRO A 17 15.68 15.68 2.07
CA PRO A 17 15.31 16.65 3.11
C PRO A 17 14.88 18.01 2.52
N ASP A 18 15.58 18.48 1.48
CA ASP A 18 15.38 19.79 0.85
C ASP A 18 14.48 19.71 -0.40
N TYR A 19 13.34 19.02 -0.29
CA TYR A 19 12.42 18.84 -1.42
C TYR A 19 11.61 20.12 -1.72
N THR A 20 11.31 20.36 -3.00
CA THR A 20 10.42 21.45 -3.43
C THR A 20 8.95 21.00 -3.53
N PRO A 21 7.97 21.91 -3.61
CA PRO A 21 6.57 21.54 -3.86
C PRO A 21 6.36 20.69 -5.14
N GLU A 22 7.18 20.91 -6.17
CA GLU A 22 7.18 20.13 -7.41
C GLU A 22 7.68 18.70 -7.16
N ASP A 23 8.75 18.54 -6.38
CA ASP A 23 9.25 17.22 -5.96
C ASP A 23 8.16 16.45 -5.21
N PHE A 24 7.45 17.11 -4.28
CA PHE A 24 6.36 16.48 -3.54
C PHE A 24 5.23 16.01 -4.45
N THR A 25 4.84 16.85 -5.40
CA THR A 25 3.79 16.52 -6.38
C THR A 25 4.20 15.34 -7.26
N LYS A 26 5.44 15.34 -7.74
CA LYS A 26 6.01 14.24 -8.54
C LYS A 26 6.07 12.95 -7.73
N PHE A 27 6.56 13.03 -6.49
CA PHE A 27 6.62 11.91 -5.57
C PHE A 27 5.24 11.29 -5.32
N CYS A 28 4.21 12.11 -5.07
CA CYS A 28 2.85 11.63 -4.87
C CYS A 28 2.31 10.87 -6.09
N LYS A 29 2.50 11.41 -7.30
CA LYS A 29 2.08 10.77 -8.56
C LYS A 29 2.78 9.45 -8.82
N GLN A 30 4.05 9.34 -8.42
CA GLN A 30 4.82 8.10 -8.56
C GLN A 30 4.46 7.07 -7.50
N THR A 31 4.09 7.51 -6.29
CA THR A 31 3.93 6.62 -5.13
C THR A 31 2.51 6.07 -5.00
N TRP A 32 1.50 6.92 -5.18
CA TRP A 32 0.10 6.58 -4.88
C TRP A 32 -0.72 6.33 -6.13
N ARG A 33 -1.57 5.29 -6.13
CA ARG A 33 -2.54 5.06 -7.21
C ARG A 33 -3.65 6.09 -7.22
N ASN A 34 -4.00 6.63 -6.05
CA ASN A 34 -4.95 7.72 -5.92
C ASN A 34 -4.34 8.87 -5.13
N ILE A 35 -4.12 9.99 -5.81
CA ILE A 35 -3.50 11.20 -5.25
C ILE A 35 -4.51 12.18 -4.64
N ARG A 36 -5.83 11.94 -4.76
CA ARG A 36 -6.86 12.82 -4.19
C ARG A 36 -6.78 12.77 -2.67
N GLU A 37 -6.80 13.95 -2.02
CA GLU A 37 -6.73 14.04 -0.56
C GLU A 37 -8.00 13.50 0.12
N GLU A 38 -9.16 13.68 -0.51
CA GLU A 38 -10.46 13.21 0.00
C GLU A 38 -10.61 11.68 -0.04
N ASN A 39 -9.77 10.99 -0.80
CA ASN A 39 -9.86 9.54 -0.92
C ASN A 39 -8.95 8.85 0.11
N PRO A 40 -9.52 8.00 0.99
CA PRO A 40 -8.78 7.34 2.06
C PRO A 40 -7.81 6.25 1.56
N SER A 41 -7.91 5.84 0.29
CA SER A 41 -7.09 4.76 -0.28
C SER A 41 -5.61 4.99 -0.06
N MET A 42 -4.95 4.03 0.56
CA MET A 42 -3.51 3.98 0.76
C MET A 42 -2.80 3.09 -0.28
N ARG A 43 -3.43 2.88 -1.44
CA ARG A 43 -2.88 1.99 -2.47
C ARG A 43 -1.69 2.60 -3.18
N LEU A 44 -0.59 1.85 -3.19
CA LEU A 44 0.66 2.19 -3.84
C LEU A 44 0.67 1.77 -5.30
N THR A 45 1.42 2.51 -6.11
CA THR A 45 1.88 2.01 -7.42
C THR A 45 2.99 0.98 -7.20
N LYS A 46 3.38 0.27 -8.26
CA LYS A 46 4.60 -0.58 -8.23
C LYS A 46 5.84 0.23 -7.83
N GLY A 47 5.98 1.46 -8.34
CA GLY A 47 7.10 2.35 -8.01
C GLY A 47 7.10 2.74 -6.53
N GLY A 48 5.93 3.13 -6.00
CA GLY A 48 5.77 3.47 -4.59
C GLY A 48 6.11 2.30 -3.66
N TYR A 49 5.65 1.10 -3.99
CA TYR A 49 6.00 -0.11 -3.24
C TYR A 49 7.50 -0.40 -3.24
N GLN A 50 8.15 -0.35 -4.41
CA GLN A 50 9.59 -0.59 -4.49
C GLN A 50 10.39 0.48 -3.74
N PHE A 51 9.94 1.74 -3.76
CA PHE A 51 10.57 2.81 -2.99
C PHE A 51 10.49 2.54 -1.48
N LEU A 52 9.29 2.24 -0.95
CA LEU A 52 9.11 1.90 0.46
C LEU A 52 9.93 0.67 0.88
N LYS A 53 9.96 -0.37 0.03
CA LYS A 53 10.65 -1.63 0.34
C LYS A 53 12.16 -1.57 0.18
N ARG A 54 12.67 -0.97 -0.89
CA ARG A 54 14.10 -1.00 -1.24
C ARG A 54 14.86 0.23 -0.76
N THR A 55 14.25 1.41 -0.88
CA THR A 55 14.88 2.67 -0.49
C THR A 55 14.71 2.92 0.99
N LEU A 56 13.47 2.85 1.50
CA LEU A 56 13.19 3.06 2.93
C LEU A 56 13.36 1.79 3.78
N LYS A 57 13.50 0.63 3.14
CA LYS A 57 13.69 -0.68 3.82
C LYS A 57 12.62 -0.98 4.86
N LEU A 58 11.39 -0.51 4.63
CA LEU A 58 10.27 -0.81 5.52
C LEU A 58 9.92 -2.29 5.44
N LYS A 59 9.65 -2.89 6.61
CA LYS A 59 9.16 -4.27 6.69
C LYS A 59 7.77 -4.36 6.07
N ASP A 60 7.61 -5.24 5.10
CA ASP A 60 6.33 -5.56 4.48
C ASP A 60 5.88 -6.98 4.84
N TYR A 61 4.57 -7.15 4.93
CA TYR A 61 3.91 -8.42 5.21
C TYR A 61 3.14 -8.84 3.98
N MET A 62 3.48 -10.02 3.46
CA MET A 62 2.88 -10.58 2.25
C MET A 62 1.70 -11.48 2.62
N VAL A 63 0.54 -11.15 2.08
CA VAL A 63 -0.71 -11.91 2.17
C VAL A 63 -0.97 -12.54 0.80
N LYS A 64 -0.95 -13.87 0.71
CA LYS A 64 -1.07 -14.59 -0.56
C LYS A 64 -2.53 -14.96 -0.83
N LEU A 65 -3.01 -14.66 -2.03
CA LEU A 65 -4.29 -15.14 -2.54
C LEU A 65 -4.10 -16.58 -3.03
N LYS A 66 -4.92 -17.55 -2.57
CA LYS A 66 -4.81 -18.96 -2.98
C LYS A 66 -5.16 -19.15 -4.46
N ARG A 67 -5.93 -18.24 -5.05
CA ARG A 67 -6.25 -18.21 -6.48
C ARG A 67 -5.97 -16.83 -7.05
N GLU A 68 -5.68 -16.80 -8.35
CA GLU A 68 -5.53 -15.54 -9.06
C GLU A 68 -6.86 -14.78 -9.06
N CYS A 69 -6.85 -13.59 -8.45
CA CYS A 69 -8.04 -12.75 -8.35
C CYS A 69 -8.06 -11.73 -9.48
N LYS A 70 -9.16 -11.71 -10.25
CA LYS A 70 -9.44 -10.60 -11.15
C LYS A 70 -9.77 -9.39 -10.29
N LEU A 71 -8.86 -8.41 -10.25
CA LEU A 71 -8.99 -7.17 -9.47
C LEU A 71 -10.09 -6.26 -10.05
N LYS A 72 -11.35 -6.67 -9.88
CA LYS A 72 -12.52 -5.88 -10.24
C LYS A 72 -12.55 -4.58 -9.43
N PRO A 73 -13.11 -3.48 -9.98
CA PRO A 73 -13.23 -2.22 -9.26
C PRO A 73 -13.88 -2.33 -7.87
N GLU A 74 -14.91 -3.16 -7.72
CA GLU A 74 -15.61 -3.40 -6.44
C GLU A 74 -14.68 -3.95 -5.35
N ILE A 75 -13.88 -4.96 -5.70
CA ILE A 75 -12.89 -5.58 -4.80
C ILE A 75 -11.85 -4.52 -4.39
N LEU A 76 -11.35 -3.76 -5.38
CA LEU A 76 -10.39 -2.69 -5.13
C LEU A 76 -10.95 -1.59 -4.21
N LEU A 77 -12.23 -1.22 -4.38
CA LEU A 77 -12.91 -0.26 -3.52
C LEU A 77 -13.12 -0.80 -2.10
N GLY A 78 -13.45 -2.08 -1.95
CA GLY A 78 -13.55 -2.74 -0.63
C GLY A 78 -12.22 -2.73 0.11
N LEU A 79 -11.14 -3.10 -0.58
CA LEU A 79 -9.78 -3.05 -0.03
C LEU A 79 -9.35 -1.63 0.31
N ASP A 80 -9.65 -0.65 -0.53
CA ASP A 80 -9.34 0.76 -0.30
C ASP A 80 -10.05 1.34 0.95
N LYS A 81 -11.19 0.78 1.34
CA LYS A 81 -11.91 1.16 2.58
C LYS A 81 -11.39 0.42 3.81
N PHE A 82 -10.98 -0.84 3.64
CA PHE A 82 -10.54 -1.70 4.75
C PHE A 82 -9.08 -1.45 5.16
N ILE A 83 -8.18 -1.28 4.18
CA ILE A 83 -6.75 -1.14 4.43
C ILE A 83 -6.41 0.31 4.76
N THR A 84 -5.95 0.53 5.99
CA THR A 84 -5.65 1.85 6.56
C THR A 84 -4.18 2.25 6.44
N CYS A 85 -3.28 1.31 6.08
CA CYS A 85 -1.85 1.55 5.90
C CYS A 85 -1.46 1.52 4.40
N PRO A 86 -0.27 2.02 4.02
CA PRO A 86 0.25 1.84 2.67
C PRO A 86 0.20 0.37 2.26
N TYR A 87 -0.25 0.09 1.03
CA TYR A 87 -0.30 -1.29 0.54
C TYR A 87 -0.13 -1.38 -0.97
N TYR A 88 0.34 -2.53 -1.43
CA TYR A 88 0.45 -2.87 -2.84
C TYR A 88 -0.28 -4.18 -3.11
N ILE A 89 -0.91 -4.29 -4.27
CA ILE A 89 -1.69 -5.47 -4.64
C ILE A 89 -1.35 -5.91 -6.06
N THR A 90 -1.25 -7.22 -6.24
CA THR A 90 -1.19 -7.91 -7.52
C THR A 90 -2.42 -8.82 -7.65
N ASN A 91 -2.52 -9.52 -8.78
CA ASN A 91 -3.52 -10.57 -8.97
C ASN A 91 -3.34 -11.78 -8.04
N LYS A 92 -2.21 -11.89 -7.31
CA LYS A 92 -1.87 -13.06 -6.48
C LYS A 92 -1.53 -12.73 -5.03
N GLU A 93 -1.15 -11.50 -4.73
CA GLU A 93 -0.55 -11.14 -3.45
C GLU A 93 -0.94 -9.70 -3.06
N ILE A 94 -1.12 -9.49 -1.76
CA ILE A 94 -1.27 -8.18 -1.13
C ILE A 94 -0.08 -7.98 -0.21
N TYR A 95 0.53 -6.80 -0.27
CA TYR A 95 1.67 -6.40 0.55
C TYR A 95 1.25 -5.21 1.40
N VAL A 96 1.31 -5.34 2.71
CA VAL A 96 0.97 -4.28 3.66
C VAL A 96 2.16 -3.98 4.58
N PHE A 97 2.23 -2.76 5.12
CA PHE A 97 3.35 -2.33 5.98
C PHE A 97 2.98 -2.34 7.48
N GLU A 98 1.92 -3.06 7.85
CA GLU A 98 1.46 -3.22 9.23
C GLU A 98 1.08 -4.68 9.51
N GLU A 99 1.64 -5.25 10.58
CA GLU A 99 1.49 -6.67 10.91
C GLU A 99 0.06 -7.03 11.33
N LYS A 100 -0.53 -6.21 12.21
CA LYS A 100 -1.90 -6.42 12.69
C LYS A 100 -2.89 -6.43 11.52
N LEU A 101 -2.74 -5.50 10.58
CA LEU A 101 -3.59 -5.44 9.40
C LEU A 101 -3.38 -6.65 8.48
N ALA A 102 -2.14 -7.15 8.34
CA ALA A 102 -1.87 -8.38 7.58
C ALA A 102 -2.62 -9.58 8.17
N THR A 103 -2.62 -9.71 9.50
CA THR A 103 -3.36 -10.75 10.22
C THR A 103 -4.87 -10.58 10.06
N GLU A 104 -5.39 -9.36 10.20
CA GLU A 104 -6.82 -9.08 10.02
C GLU A 104 -7.29 -9.35 8.58
N LEU A 105 -6.47 -9.04 7.57
CA LEU A 105 -6.76 -9.34 6.17
C LEU A 105 -6.99 -10.84 5.96
N VAL A 106 -6.18 -11.68 6.58
CA VAL A 106 -6.28 -13.15 6.47
C VAL A 106 -7.53 -13.66 7.18
N LEU A 107 -7.83 -13.15 8.37
CA LEU A 107 -8.99 -13.57 9.16
C LEU A 107 -10.32 -13.14 8.54
N ARG A 108 -10.35 -11.97 7.88
CA ARG A 108 -11.55 -11.42 7.23
C ARG A 108 -11.69 -11.80 5.77
N ALA A 109 -10.81 -12.66 5.26
CA ALA A 109 -10.82 -13.10 3.86
C ALA A 109 -11.97 -14.08 3.55
N GLY A 110 -13.19 -13.83 4.04
CA GLY A 110 -14.33 -14.75 3.97
C GLY A 110 -14.56 -15.37 2.59
N ASP A 111 -14.57 -14.56 1.53
CA ASP A 111 -14.74 -14.99 0.13
C ASP A 111 -13.43 -14.98 -0.71
N LEU A 112 -12.34 -14.48 -0.13
CA LEU A 112 -11.02 -14.50 -0.73
C LEU A 112 -10.23 -15.60 -0.06
N ASP A 113 -10.12 -16.73 -0.73
CA ASP A 113 -9.24 -17.81 -0.35
C ASP A 113 -7.80 -17.24 -0.14
N ILE A 114 -7.36 -16.99 1.11
CA ILE A 114 -6.07 -16.34 1.46
C ILE A 114 -5.28 -17.19 2.47
N LEU A 115 -3.95 -17.19 2.40
CA LEU A 115 -3.04 -17.82 3.37
C LEU A 115 -1.82 -16.91 3.67
N ILE A 116 -1.31 -16.98 4.91
CA ILE A 116 -0.02 -16.40 5.28
C ILE A 116 1.09 -17.32 4.76
N VAL A 117 2.02 -16.77 3.98
CA VAL A 117 3.21 -17.52 3.54
C VAL A 117 4.44 -16.80 4.09
N SER A 118 5.07 -17.42 5.09
CA SER A 118 6.40 -17.01 5.52
C SER A 118 7.39 -17.37 4.41
N ARG A 119 8.08 -16.38 3.84
CA ARG A 119 9.22 -16.66 2.95
C ARG A 119 10.44 -16.95 3.84
N LYS A 120 11.00 -18.15 3.70
CA LYS A 120 12.37 -18.46 4.11
C LYS A 120 13.36 -17.61 3.31
#